data_AF-A0A0J6MTQ9-F1
#
_entry.id   AF-A0A0J6MTQ9-F1
#
_cell.length_a   1.000
_cell.length_b   1.000
_cell.length_c   1.000
_cell.angle_alpha   90.00
_cell.angle_beta   90.00
_cell.angle_gamma   90.00
#
_symmetry.space_group_name_H-M   'P 1'
#
loop_
_entity.id
_entity.type
_entity.pdbx_description
1 polymer ?
#
loop_
_entity_poly.entity_id
_entity_poly.type
_entity_poly.pdbx_seq_one_letter_code
_entity_poly.pdbx_strand_id
1 'polypeptide(L)'
;MTKGLPAPASPCVGLCRLDEGGGYCLGCLRTLDEIAGWSGFDDEQKRAVWRRLLALRPKVKDKRCERCGVAFRCGDGGAEGGCWCADLPQVLPLPYGHGDCLCPDCLRQHLRESYLARGLTPPL
;
A
#
# COMPACT_ATOMS: atom_id res chain seq x y z
N MET A 1 -13.25 -34.27 3.60
CA MET A 1 -13.62 -33.23 2.61
C MET A 1 -12.79 -31.99 2.93
N THR A 2 -11.52 -31.95 2.51
CA THR A 2 -10.68 -30.75 2.67
C THR A 2 -11.19 -29.69 1.70
N LYS A 3 -11.94 -28.71 2.21
CA LYS A 3 -12.37 -27.55 1.44
C LYS A 3 -11.13 -26.84 0.95
N GLY A 4 -10.82 -26.98 -0.35
CA GLY A 4 -9.69 -26.31 -0.99
C GLY A 4 -9.76 -24.80 -0.75
N LEU A 5 -8.62 -24.19 -0.49
CA LEU A 5 -8.51 -22.75 -0.29
C LEU A 5 -9.06 -22.04 -1.54
N PRO A 6 -9.87 -20.97 -1.40
CA PRO A 6 -10.41 -20.27 -2.56
C PRO A 6 -9.30 -19.74 -3.47
N ALA A 7 -9.59 -19.74 -4.77
CA ALA A 7 -8.70 -19.18 -5.79
C ALA A 7 -8.30 -17.73 -5.45
N PRO A 8 -7.05 -17.31 -5.72
CA PRO A 8 -6.64 -15.94 -5.46
C PRO A 8 -7.51 -14.93 -6.21
N ALA A 9 -7.91 -13.86 -5.52
CA ALA A 9 -8.68 -12.78 -6.12
C ALA A 9 -7.87 -12.00 -7.15
N SER A 10 -8.56 -11.31 -8.07
CA SER A 10 -7.91 -10.44 -9.06
C SER A 10 -7.25 -9.23 -8.37
N PRO A 11 -6.00 -8.87 -8.74
CA PRO A 11 -5.35 -7.66 -8.23
C PRO A 11 -5.86 -6.37 -8.90
N CYS A 12 -6.92 -6.45 -9.72
CA CYS A 12 -7.48 -5.29 -10.42
C CYS A 12 -8.06 -4.26 -9.44
N VAL A 13 -7.67 -2.99 -9.61
CA VAL A 13 -8.17 -1.85 -8.81
C VAL A 13 -9.15 -0.96 -9.58
N GLY A 14 -9.64 -1.42 -10.74
CA GLY A 14 -10.59 -0.68 -11.57
C GLY A 14 -9.98 0.44 -12.43
N LEU A 15 -8.65 0.60 -12.42
CA LEU A 15 -7.95 1.53 -13.32
C LEU A 15 -7.55 0.83 -14.63
N CYS A 16 -8.19 1.21 -15.74
CA CYS A 16 -7.87 0.71 -17.07
C CYS A 16 -6.95 1.67 -17.82
N ARG A 17 -5.68 1.76 -17.41
CA ARG A 17 -4.65 2.55 -18.08
C ARG A 17 -3.32 1.81 -18.05
N LEU A 18 -2.63 1.74 -19.19
CA LEU A 18 -1.28 1.20 -19.32
C LEU A 18 -0.23 2.31 -19.16
N ASP A 19 1.00 1.94 -18.85
CA ASP A 19 2.14 2.84 -18.91
C ASP A 19 2.43 3.27 -20.36
N GLU A 20 3.34 4.24 -20.53
CA GLU A 20 3.67 4.79 -21.85
C GLU A 20 4.18 3.73 -22.83
N GLY A 21 4.83 2.68 -22.32
CA GLY A 21 5.31 1.55 -23.11
C GLY A 21 4.25 0.47 -23.38
N GLY A 22 3.04 0.56 -22.81
CA GLY A 22 1.99 -0.46 -22.94
C GLY A 22 2.30 -1.78 -22.23
N GLY A 23 3.38 -1.85 -21.46
CA GLY A 23 3.87 -3.09 -20.85
C GLY A 23 3.13 -3.45 -19.57
N TYR A 24 2.66 -2.46 -18.82
CA TYR A 24 2.03 -2.68 -17.51
C TYR A 24 0.84 -1.75 -17.26
N CYS A 25 -0.18 -2.28 -16.59
CA CYS A 25 -1.27 -1.47 -16.04
C CYS A 25 -0.77 -0.57 -14.90
N LEU A 26 -1.05 0.72 -14.96
CA LEU A 26 -0.66 1.71 -13.94
C LEU A 26 -1.37 1.50 -12.59
N GLY A 27 -2.47 0.74 -12.56
CA GLY A 27 -3.20 0.44 -11.34
C GLY A 27 -2.75 -0.85 -10.66
N CYS A 28 -2.85 -1.97 -11.37
CA CYS A 28 -2.57 -3.29 -10.81
C CYS A 28 -1.19 -3.87 -11.15
N LEU A 29 -0.39 -3.16 -11.97
CA LEU A 29 0.97 -3.54 -12.37
C LEU A 29 1.08 -4.93 -13.06
N ARG A 30 -0.06 -5.45 -13.54
CA ARG A 30 -0.12 -6.61 -14.43
C ARG A 30 0.20 -6.21 -15.86
N THR A 31 0.80 -7.13 -16.59
CA THR A 31 0.96 -7.08 -18.05
C THR A 31 -0.38 -7.27 -18.76
N LEU A 32 -0.44 -6.91 -20.04
CA LEU A 32 -1.65 -7.11 -20.84
C LEU A 32 -2.05 -8.59 -20.94
N ASP A 33 -1.07 -9.50 -21.07
CA ASP A 33 -1.32 -10.95 -21.14
C ASP A 33 -1.90 -11.49 -19.83
N GLU A 34 -1.37 -11.06 -18.68
CA GLU A 34 -1.91 -11.43 -17.37
C GLU A 34 -3.33 -10.85 -17.14
N ILE A 35 -3.65 -9.70 -17.76
CA ILE A 35 -4.98 -9.10 -17.68
C ILE A 35 -5.97 -9.91 -18.54
N ALA A 36 -5.62 -10.17 -19.80
CA ALA A 36 -6.46 -10.87 -20.75
C ALA A 36 -6.68 -12.35 -20.36
N GLY A 37 -5.64 -13.02 -19.85
CA GLY A 37 -5.69 -14.44 -19.50
C GLY A 37 -6.26 -14.75 -18.11
N TRP A 38 -6.53 -13.75 -17.26
CA TRP A 38 -6.79 -13.96 -15.82
C TRP A 38 -7.91 -14.96 -15.51
N SER A 39 -9.03 -14.90 -16.24
CA SER A 39 -10.18 -15.80 -16.03
C SER A 39 -9.84 -17.25 -16.35
N GLY A 40 -8.88 -17.49 -17.25
CA GLY A 40 -8.41 -18.82 -17.63
C GLY A 40 -7.21 -19.34 -16.82
N PHE A 41 -6.61 -18.53 -15.95
CA PHE A 41 -5.48 -18.96 -15.13
C PHE A 41 -5.91 -19.93 -14.03
N ASP A 42 -5.11 -20.96 -13.82
CA ASP A 42 -5.20 -21.80 -12.63
C ASP A 42 -4.71 -21.05 -11.37
N ASP A 43 -4.91 -21.68 -10.21
CA ASP A 43 -4.53 -21.07 -8.94
C ASP A 43 -3.03 -20.81 -8.80
N GLU A 44 -2.18 -21.65 -9.40
CA GLU A 44 -0.74 -21.49 -9.30
C GLU A 44 -0.25 -20.32 -10.16
N GLN A 45 -0.77 -20.19 -11.37
CA GLN A 45 -0.55 -19.03 -12.24
C GLN A 45 -1.00 -17.74 -11.55
N LYS A 46 -2.18 -17.73 -10.91
CA LYS A 46 -2.67 -16.59 -10.13
C LYS A 46 -1.75 -16.26 -8.95
N ARG A 47 -1.29 -17.26 -8.21
CA ARG A 47 -0.31 -17.08 -7.12
C ARG A 47 1.04 -16.59 -7.64
N ALA A 48 1.49 -17.03 -8.82
CA ALA A 48 2.72 -16.55 -9.44
C ALA A 48 2.63 -15.04 -9.77
N VAL A 49 1.51 -14.59 -10.33
CA VAL A 49 1.25 -13.15 -10.55
C VAL A 49 1.29 -12.40 -9.21
N TRP A 50 0.59 -12.88 -8.19
CA TRP A 50 0.62 -12.23 -6.86
C TRP A 50 2.01 -12.18 -6.26
N ARG A 51 2.79 -13.27 -6.33
CA ARG A 51 4.18 -13.31 -5.87
C ARG A 51 5.03 -12.25 -6.58
N ARG A 52 4.90 -12.13 -7.91
CA ARG A 52 5.59 -11.10 -8.70
C ARG A 52 5.19 -9.70 -8.24
N LEU A 53 3.88 -9.44 -8.10
CA LEU A 53 3.36 -8.13 -7.70
C LEU A 53 3.81 -7.74 -6.28
N LEU A 54 3.76 -8.66 -5.32
CA LEU A 54 4.20 -8.41 -3.94
C LEU A 54 5.72 -8.24 -3.81
N ALA A 55 6.50 -8.82 -4.74
CA ALA A 55 7.94 -8.58 -4.82
C ALA A 55 8.30 -7.21 -5.42
N LEU A 56 7.34 -6.47 -5.99
CA LEU A 56 7.61 -5.13 -6.51
C LEU A 56 7.86 -4.18 -5.35
N ARG A 57 9.04 -3.55 -5.35
CA ARG A 57 9.40 -2.55 -4.36
C ARG A 57 8.51 -1.30 -4.53
N PRO A 58 7.89 -0.78 -3.46
CA PRO A 58 7.20 0.51 -3.52
C PRO A 58 8.16 1.60 -3.98
N LYS A 59 7.69 2.45 -4.90
CA LYS A 59 8.49 3.60 -5.38
C LYS A 59 8.68 4.58 -4.25
N VAL A 60 9.93 4.74 -3.80
CA VAL A 60 10.28 5.76 -2.82
C VAL A 60 10.12 7.14 -3.45
N LYS A 61 9.45 8.04 -2.75
CA LYS A 61 9.25 9.43 -3.17
C LYS A 61 9.77 10.37 -2.09
N ASP A 62 10.48 11.41 -2.51
CA ASP A 62 10.79 12.54 -1.63
C ASP A 62 9.56 13.41 -1.45
N LYS A 63 9.28 13.76 -0.20
CA LYS A 63 8.15 14.57 0.24
C LYS A 63 8.64 15.63 1.21
N ARG A 64 7.83 16.66 1.42
CA ARG A 64 8.03 17.64 2.50
C ARG A 64 6.89 17.51 3.49
N CYS A 65 7.23 17.57 4.77
CA CYS A 65 6.25 17.53 5.85
C CYS A 65 5.41 18.80 5.83
N GLU A 66 4.09 18.68 5.80
CA GLU A 66 3.21 19.84 5.88
C GLU A 66 3.28 20.55 7.24
N ARG A 67 3.52 19.80 8.33
CA ARG A 67 3.59 20.36 9.69
C ARG A 67 4.89 21.12 9.97
N CYS A 68 6.04 20.63 9.50
CA CYS A 68 7.35 21.17 9.87
C CYS A 68 8.29 21.50 8.70
N GLY A 69 7.89 21.20 7.46
CA GLY A 69 8.65 21.52 6.25
C GLY A 69 9.84 20.59 5.93
N VAL A 70 10.23 19.68 6.84
CA VAL A 70 11.38 18.80 6.63
C VAL A 70 11.17 17.90 5.41
N ALA A 71 12.23 17.70 4.62
CA ALA A 71 12.23 16.70 3.57
C ALA A 71 12.29 15.29 4.20
N PHE A 72 11.49 14.37 3.68
CA PHE A 72 11.48 12.99 4.12
C PHE A 72 11.15 12.06 2.96
N ARG A 73 11.51 10.78 3.10
CA ARG A 73 11.23 9.74 2.11
C ARG A 73 9.97 8.97 2.51
N CYS A 74 9.08 8.77 1.55
CA CYS A 74 7.85 7.99 1.68
C CYS A 74 7.99 6.75 0.78
N GLY A 75 7.69 5.56 1.30
CA GLY A 75 7.86 4.29 0.60
C GLY A 75 9.10 3.50 1.00
N ASP A 76 9.85 3.93 2.00
CA ASP A 76 10.97 3.20 2.61
C ASP A 76 11.03 3.36 4.14
N GLY A 77 11.99 2.68 4.78
CA GLY A 77 12.26 2.80 6.21
C GLY A 77 11.38 1.97 7.12
N GLY A 78 10.45 1.18 6.59
CA GLY A 78 9.64 0.24 7.37
C GLY A 78 10.41 -1.02 7.75
N ALA A 79 10.01 -1.68 8.84
CA ALA A 79 10.66 -2.87 9.39
C ALA A 79 10.74 -4.02 8.37
N GLU A 80 9.73 -4.15 7.51
CA GLU A 80 9.67 -5.17 6.44
C GLU A 80 10.12 -4.64 5.06
N GLY A 81 10.78 -3.47 5.00
CA GLY A 81 11.27 -2.88 3.75
C GLY A 81 10.23 -2.06 2.97
N GLY A 82 9.08 -1.77 3.58
CA GLY A 82 8.03 -0.86 3.07
C GLY A 82 8.17 0.58 3.56
N CYS A 83 7.08 1.35 3.50
CA CYS A 83 7.05 2.71 4.08
C CYS A 83 6.99 2.63 5.60
N TRP A 84 7.81 3.40 6.31
CA TRP A 84 7.78 3.50 7.78
C TRP A 84 6.39 3.83 8.35
N CYS A 85 5.50 4.46 7.58
CA CYS A 85 4.13 4.75 8.04
C CYS A 85 3.24 3.49 8.09
N ALA A 86 3.59 2.42 7.38
CA ALA A 86 2.86 1.15 7.39
C ALA A 86 3.11 0.34 8.67
N ASP A 87 4.21 0.62 9.38
CA ASP A 87 4.52 -0.01 10.67
C ASP A 87 3.70 0.59 11.82
N LEU A 88 3.03 1.72 11.59
CA LEU A 88 2.29 2.43 12.62
C LEU A 88 0.84 1.90 12.74
N PRO A 89 0.28 1.85 13.96
CA PRO A 89 -1.09 1.37 14.17
C PRO A 89 -2.14 2.18 13.40
N GLN A 90 -3.02 1.48 12.69
CA GLN A 90 -4.15 2.10 12.01
C GLN A 90 -5.26 2.41 13.03
N VAL A 91 -5.36 3.68 13.43
CA VAL A 91 -6.35 4.12 14.42
C VAL A 91 -7.68 4.43 13.74
N LEU A 92 -8.67 3.55 13.92
CA LEU A 92 -10.06 3.77 13.49
C LEU A 92 -10.88 4.49 14.55
N PRO A 93 -11.81 5.40 14.24
CA PRO A 93 -12.20 5.78 12.88
C PRO A 93 -11.19 6.72 12.24
N LEU A 94 -10.89 6.48 10.96
CA LEU A 94 -10.09 7.39 10.16
C LEU A 94 -10.95 8.63 9.90
N PRO A 95 -10.55 9.84 10.36
CA PRO A 95 -11.13 11.04 9.80
C PRO A 95 -10.80 11.04 8.31
N TYR A 96 -11.81 10.77 7.48
CA TYR A 96 -11.72 10.99 6.06
C TYR A 96 -11.39 12.47 5.85
N GLY A 97 -10.24 12.78 5.24
CA GLY A 97 -9.98 14.13 4.73
C GLY A 97 -8.70 14.85 5.13
N HIS A 98 -7.61 14.15 5.49
CA HIS A 98 -6.30 14.81 5.57
C HIS A 98 -5.39 14.15 4.55
N GLY A 99 -5.19 14.81 3.42
CA GLY A 99 -4.31 14.38 2.33
C GLY A 99 -2.85 14.74 2.58
N ASP A 100 -2.48 14.94 3.85
CA ASP A 100 -1.27 15.69 4.20
C ASP A 100 -0.11 14.72 4.39
N CYS A 101 1.01 15.01 3.72
CA CYS A 101 2.23 14.23 3.86
C CYS A 101 2.96 14.67 5.14
N LEU A 102 2.99 13.83 6.19
CA LEU A 102 3.74 14.07 7.42
C LEU A 102 5.03 13.24 7.46
N CYS A 103 6.12 13.83 7.98
CA CYS A 103 7.35 13.09 8.27
C CYS A 103 7.16 12.12 9.46
N PRO A 104 8.11 11.18 9.71
CA PRO A 104 8.01 10.19 10.78
C PRO A 104 7.64 10.75 12.15
N ASP A 105 8.29 11.83 12.56
CA ASP A 105 8.09 12.41 13.89
C ASP A 105 6.73 13.10 13.99
N CYS A 106 6.36 13.89 12.98
CA CYS A 106 5.08 14.60 12.96
C CYS A 106 3.89 13.63 12.84
N LEU A 107 4.02 12.52 12.12
CA LEU A 107 2.96 11.51 12.05
C LEU A 107 2.80 10.79 13.38
N ARG A 108 3.89 10.37 14.04
CA ARG A 108 3.83 9.76 15.38
C ARG A 108 3.19 10.71 16.40
N GLN A 109 3.53 11.99 16.34
CA GLN A 109 2.93 13.00 17.19
C GLN A 109 1.43 13.15 16.92
N HIS A 110 1.01 13.22 15.65
CA HIS A 110 -0.40 13.29 15.28
C HIS A 110 -1.20 12.06 15.73
N LEU A 111 -0.62 10.85 15.59
CA LEU A 111 -1.22 9.63 16.11
C LEU A 111 -1.38 9.71 17.63
N ARG A 112 -0.33 10.11 18.36
CA ARG A 112 -0.39 10.28 19.82
C ARG A 112 -1.49 11.25 20.25
N GLU A 113 -1.57 12.41 19.60
CA GLU A 113 -2.61 13.42 19.83
C GLU A 113 -4.01 12.82 19.60
N SER A 114 -4.17 12.04 18.53
CA SER A 114 -5.43 11.35 18.19
C SER A 114 -5.83 10.28 19.19
N TYR A 115 -4.86 9.49 19.71
CA TYR A 115 -5.11 8.52 20.78
C TYR A 115 -5.59 9.21 22.05
N LEU A 116 -4.88 10.25 22.49
CA LEU A 116 -5.21 10.99 23.71
C LEU A 116 -6.58 11.68 23.62
N ALA A 117 -6.90 12.30 22.48
CA ALA A 117 -8.20 12.94 22.24
C ALA A 117 -9.38 11.95 22.35
N ARG A 118 -9.11 10.66 22.21
CA ARG A 118 -10.11 9.57 22.29
C ARG A 118 -10.06 8.81 23.62
N GLY A 119 -9.25 9.26 24.58
CA GLY A 119 -9.04 8.57 25.86
C GLY A 119 -8.34 7.21 25.71
N LEU A 120 -7.63 6.98 24.60
CA LEU A 120 -6.88 5.75 24.34
C LEU A 120 -5.41 5.93 24.76
N THR A 121 -4.77 4.82 25.13
CA THR A 121 -3.32 4.81 25.41
C THR A 121 -2.54 4.73 24.10
N PRO A 122 -1.64 5.69 23.79
CA PRO A 122 -0.83 5.63 22.59
C PRO A 122 0.11 4.42 22.60
N PRO A 123 0.23 3.69 21.48
CA PRO A 123 1.26 2.67 21.30
C PRO A 123 2.63 3.38 21.26
N LEU A 124 3.58 2.87 22.05
CA LEU A 124 4.93 3.42 22.23
C LEU A 124 5.66 3.67 20.91
#